data_AF-A0A9P9HX13-F1
#
_entry.id   AF-A0A9P9HX13-F1
#
_cell.length_a   1.000
_cell.length_b   1.000
_cell.length_c   1.000
_cell.angle_alpha   90.00
_cell.angle_beta   90.00
_cell.angle_gamma   90.00
#
_symmetry.space_group_name_H-M   'P 1'
#
loop_
_entity.id
_entity.type
_entity.pdbx_description
1 polymer ?
#
loop_
_entity_poly.entity_id
_entity_poly.type
_entity_poly.pdbx_seq_one_letter_code
_entity_poly.pdbx_strand_id
1 'polypeptide(L)'
;MIRYRQLERAQASRDLFNNRITTLKGFQDILEDSYFLALDTEHVAITSERDRVLHQVGLAFTKTLKSRYSCPSCTPPVRKPRLRLHHFYEDNQMEGLTININTSKQLGSQILRLGRFKGMPVRRGHRFGEEKHLDIEDLEASVVEFLQNLPKDKKLLLIGFEMAAEWTYLSTYFPAAIPFFSAWIDLRDIATDITSSIGVIPSLKCLLQMFSYCWKDVKPGRKHRNDGAADNAGDDAVATCALAHALLDESNQDKLKFRQVCDSISRGYRSKIFHSTSEDFIATVKTEGQLPFRIRTGIRLAGQFFDFHPIGAGLVSDEIAFLTFNSQDGLDYFVGCVDGMVLPTGETLSAQRYIQVDTETPEEKKLKDEKRMIRRIKKEVADEEIVELGDIFS
;
A
#
# COMPACT_ATOMS: atom_id res chain seq x y z
N MET A 1 16.47 -13.59 1.21
CA MET A 1 16.56 -12.19 1.68
C MET A 1 17.84 -12.02 2.47
N ILE A 2 18.59 -10.98 2.14
CA ILE A 2 19.80 -10.59 2.87
C ILE A 2 19.37 -10.08 4.25
N ARG A 3 20.01 -10.55 5.33
CA ARG A 3 19.75 -10.01 6.67
C ARG A 3 20.38 -8.62 6.76
N TYR A 4 19.72 -7.63 7.36
CA TYR A 4 20.23 -6.24 7.49
C TYR A 4 21.73 -6.15 7.87
N ARG A 5 22.22 -7.03 8.75
CA ARG A 5 23.65 -7.14 9.13
C ARG A 5 24.64 -7.42 7.98
N GLN A 6 24.17 -7.91 6.83
CA GLN A 6 25.01 -8.15 5.65
C GLN A 6 25.19 -6.89 4.79
N LEU A 7 24.25 -5.93 4.83
CA LEU A 7 24.39 -4.62 4.16
C LEU A 7 25.50 -3.77 4.78
N GLU A 8 25.90 -4.07 6.02
CA GLU A 8 26.99 -3.39 6.74
C GLU A 8 28.40 -3.83 6.28
N ARG A 9 28.52 -4.86 5.43
CA ARG A 9 29.82 -5.46 5.05
C ARG A 9 30.59 -4.65 4.01
N ALA A 10 29.90 -4.00 3.07
CA ALA A 10 30.52 -3.15 2.07
C ALA A 10 30.35 -1.69 2.48
N GLN A 11 31.46 -0.93 2.54
CA GLN A 11 31.46 0.44 3.07
C GLN A 11 30.46 1.35 2.33
N ALA A 12 30.41 1.31 1.00
CA ALA A 12 29.47 2.11 0.20
C ALA A 12 28.00 1.73 0.47
N SER A 13 27.70 0.44 0.62
CA SER A 13 26.35 -0.03 0.98
C SER A 13 25.95 0.43 2.37
N ARG A 14 26.87 0.37 3.33
CA ARG A 14 26.65 0.85 4.69
C ARG A 14 26.44 2.36 4.73
N ASP A 15 27.24 3.13 4.02
CA ASP A 15 27.17 4.59 4.00
C ASP A 15 25.86 5.07 3.39
N LEU A 16 25.47 4.52 2.22
CA LEU A 16 24.16 4.83 1.64
C LEU A 16 23.03 4.38 2.58
N PHE A 17 23.10 3.16 3.11
CA PHE A 17 22.05 2.63 3.98
C PHE A 17 21.80 3.52 5.21
N ASN A 18 22.88 4.05 5.80
CA ASN A 18 22.79 4.97 6.94
C ASN A 18 22.30 6.37 6.57
N ASN A 19 22.46 6.80 5.31
CA ASN A 19 21.92 8.05 4.77
C ASN A 19 20.45 7.89 4.33
N ARG A 20 19.62 7.36 5.22
CA ARG A 20 18.16 7.22 5.03
C ARG A 20 17.44 8.49 5.48
N ILE A 21 16.52 8.98 4.65
CA ILE A 21 15.61 10.08 5.01
C ILE A 21 14.25 9.48 5.35
N THR A 22 13.80 9.70 6.58
CA THR A 22 12.58 9.08 7.12
C THR A 22 11.47 10.06 7.46
N THR A 23 11.73 11.37 7.36
CA THR A 23 10.78 12.43 7.75
C THR A 23 10.36 13.27 6.54
N LEU A 24 9.13 13.78 6.56
CA LEU A 24 8.62 14.69 5.53
C LEU A 24 9.48 15.96 5.45
N LYS A 25 9.87 16.51 6.61
CA LYS A 25 10.76 17.67 6.66
C LYS A 25 12.10 17.38 5.99
N GLY A 26 12.74 16.26 6.34
CA GLY A 26 14.00 15.86 5.72
C GLY A 26 13.85 15.66 4.21
N PHE A 27 12.70 15.16 3.73
CA PHE A 27 12.41 15.07 2.30
C PHE A 27 12.25 16.46 1.66
N GLN A 28 11.56 17.39 2.30
CA GLN A 28 11.42 18.77 1.81
C GLN A 28 12.76 19.51 1.72
N ASP A 29 13.61 19.36 2.74
CA ASP A 29 14.91 20.05 2.85
C ASP A 29 15.87 19.71 1.70
N ILE A 30 15.73 18.55 1.07
CA ILE A 30 16.62 18.08 0.00
C ILE A 30 16.08 18.31 -1.42
N LEU A 31 14.84 18.82 -1.57
CA LEU A 31 14.15 18.87 -2.87
C LEU A 31 14.89 19.68 -3.92
N GLU A 32 15.46 20.81 -3.51
CA GLU A 32 16.09 21.76 -4.44
C GLU A 32 17.50 21.31 -4.86
N ASP A 33 18.19 20.56 -4.02
CA ASP A 33 19.60 20.17 -4.21
C ASP A 33 19.77 18.79 -4.85
N SER A 34 18.67 18.17 -5.27
CA SER A 34 18.64 16.76 -5.63
C SER A 34 17.88 16.43 -6.91
N TYR A 35 18.31 15.34 -7.53
CA TYR A 35 17.54 14.58 -8.50
C TYR A 35 17.03 13.28 -7.88
N PHE A 36 15.99 12.72 -8.47
CA PHE A 36 15.29 11.56 -7.91
C PHE A 36 15.33 10.41 -8.89
N LEU A 37 15.60 9.22 -8.39
CA LEU A 37 15.52 7.99 -9.14
C LEU A 37 14.73 6.96 -8.33
N ALA A 38 13.60 6.53 -8.88
CA ALA A 38 12.85 5.42 -8.33
C ALA A 38 13.38 4.09 -8.82
N LEU A 39 13.43 3.11 -7.91
CA LEU A 39 13.75 1.72 -8.19
C LEU A 39 12.57 0.85 -7.75
N ASP A 40 12.17 -0.06 -8.62
CA ASP A 40 11.23 -1.13 -8.30
C ASP A 40 11.72 -2.45 -8.90
N THR A 41 11.45 -3.57 -8.22
CA THR A 41 11.91 -4.88 -8.65
C THR A 41 10.81 -5.91 -8.61
N GLU A 42 10.84 -6.82 -9.60
CA GLU A 42 9.85 -7.87 -9.71
C GLU A 42 10.50 -9.25 -9.74
N HIS A 43 9.96 -10.13 -8.92
CA HIS A 43 10.55 -11.44 -8.68
C HIS A 43 9.48 -12.51 -8.41
N VAL A 44 9.81 -13.75 -8.76
CA VAL A 44 8.93 -14.92 -8.60
C VAL A 44 9.56 -15.95 -7.68
N ALA A 45 8.77 -16.54 -6.79
CA ALA A 45 9.22 -17.66 -5.97
C ALA A 45 9.31 -18.94 -6.82
N ILE A 46 10.43 -19.66 -6.76
CA ILE A 46 10.62 -20.94 -7.45
C ILE A 46 10.11 -22.08 -6.59
N THR A 47 10.72 -22.33 -5.43
CA THR A 47 10.36 -23.46 -4.56
C THR A 47 9.82 -23.03 -3.21
N SER A 48 10.18 -21.84 -2.76
CA SER A 48 9.75 -21.23 -1.50
C SER A 48 9.87 -19.70 -1.56
N GLU A 49 9.28 -19.00 -0.59
CA GLU A 49 9.48 -17.54 -0.38
C GLU A 49 10.95 -17.14 -0.23
N ARG A 50 11.84 -18.08 0.12
CA ARG A 50 13.28 -17.82 0.28
C ARG A 50 14.07 -17.98 -1.02
N ASP A 51 13.48 -18.65 -2.01
CA ASP A 51 14.08 -18.99 -3.30
C ASP A 51 13.34 -18.23 -4.41
N ARG A 52 13.76 -16.98 -4.64
CA ARG A 52 13.10 -16.04 -5.55
C ARG A 52 14.05 -15.65 -6.67
N VAL A 53 13.53 -15.62 -7.89
CA VAL A 53 14.26 -15.16 -9.08
C VAL A 53 13.79 -13.77 -9.47
N LEU A 54 14.73 -12.84 -9.53
CA LEU A 54 14.54 -11.52 -10.13
C LEU A 54 14.31 -11.70 -11.63
N HIS A 55 13.25 -11.11 -12.16
CA HIS A 55 12.95 -11.21 -13.58
C HIS A 55 12.63 -9.84 -14.22
N GLN A 56 12.49 -8.77 -13.44
CA GLN A 56 12.36 -7.41 -13.97
C GLN A 56 12.96 -6.38 -13.00
N VAL A 57 13.55 -5.34 -13.55
CA VAL A 57 14.00 -4.14 -12.82
C VAL A 57 13.41 -2.90 -13.50
N GLY A 58 12.86 -1.99 -12.71
CA GLY A 58 12.31 -0.73 -13.16
C GLY A 58 13.09 0.44 -12.56
N LEU A 59 13.47 1.39 -13.41
CA LEU A 59 14.13 2.63 -13.03
C LEU A 59 13.35 3.81 -13.60
N ALA A 60 13.15 4.86 -12.81
CA ALA A 60 12.53 6.09 -13.27
C ALA A 60 13.24 7.31 -12.69
N PHE A 61 13.96 8.04 -13.54
CA PHE A 61 14.68 9.27 -13.18
C PHE A 61 13.82 10.51 -13.44
N THR A 62 13.96 11.49 -12.55
CA THR A 62 13.43 12.84 -12.77
C THR A 62 14.31 13.90 -12.12
N LYS A 63 14.44 15.05 -12.78
CA LYS A 63 15.13 16.23 -12.25
C LYS A 63 14.31 16.99 -11.21
N THR A 64 13.01 16.77 -11.18
CA THR A 64 12.08 17.54 -10.35
C THR A 64 10.85 16.70 -10.02
N LEU A 65 10.21 17.01 -8.90
CA LEU A 65 8.89 16.49 -8.53
C LEU A 65 7.91 17.66 -8.61
N LYS A 66 7.47 18.00 -9.82
CA LYS A 66 6.49 19.06 -10.07
C LYS A 66 5.22 18.47 -10.67
N SER A 67 4.09 19.13 -10.44
CA SER A 67 2.87 18.86 -11.18
C SER A 67 2.20 20.16 -11.58
N ARG A 68 1.69 20.22 -12.82
CA ARG A 68 0.89 21.36 -13.30
C ARG A 68 -0.40 21.56 -12.49
N TYR A 69 -0.81 20.55 -11.73
CA TYR A 69 -2.05 20.58 -10.95
C TYR A 69 -1.87 21.16 -9.54
N SER A 70 -0.65 21.56 -9.15
CA SER A 70 -0.35 22.26 -7.90
C SER A 70 -0.62 23.76 -8.01
N CYS A 71 -1.80 24.16 -8.51
CA CYS A 71 -2.20 25.57 -8.61
C CYS A 71 -3.19 25.92 -7.48
N PRO A 72 -2.82 26.79 -6.51
CA PRO A 72 -3.71 27.20 -5.42
C PRO A 72 -4.87 28.10 -5.85
N SER A 73 -4.85 28.64 -7.07
CA SER A 73 -5.70 29.77 -7.48
C SER A 73 -6.77 29.46 -8.53
N CYS A 74 -6.98 28.21 -8.91
CA CYS A 74 -8.08 27.87 -9.81
C CYS A 74 -9.35 27.56 -9.00
N THR A 75 -10.33 28.47 -9.09
CA THR A 75 -11.74 28.26 -8.70
C THR A 75 -12.16 26.81 -8.89
N PRO A 76 -12.87 26.19 -7.93
CA PRO A 76 -13.09 24.75 -7.92
C PRO A 76 -13.83 24.34 -9.20
N PRO A 77 -13.21 23.58 -10.13
CA PRO A 77 -14.01 22.87 -11.10
C PRO A 77 -14.88 21.88 -10.32
N VAL A 78 -16.14 21.78 -10.73
CA VAL A 78 -17.19 20.92 -10.15
C VAL A 78 -16.74 19.45 -9.97
N ARG A 79 -15.65 19.03 -10.63
CA ARG A 79 -14.82 17.87 -10.27
C ARG A 79 -13.34 18.18 -10.55
N LYS A 80 -12.43 17.98 -9.58
CA LYS A 80 -10.99 17.96 -9.86
C LYS A 80 -10.70 16.90 -10.93
N PRO A 81 -9.98 17.21 -12.01
CA PRO A 81 -9.62 16.21 -13.01
C PRO A 81 -8.81 15.09 -12.34
N ARG A 82 -9.07 13.84 -12.72
CA ARG A 82 -8.30 12.69 -12.21
C ARG A 82 -6.87 12.80 -12.72
N LEU A 83 -5.90 12.70 -11.81
CA LEU A 83 -4.49 12.69 -12.16
C LEU A 83 -4.17 11.41 -12.95
N ARG A 84 -3.29 11.52 -13.95
CA ARG A 84 -2.87 10.41 -14.79
C ARG A 84 -1.36 10.27 -14.69
N LEU A 85 -0.87 9.02 -14.65
CA LEU A 85 0.58 8.78 -14.56
C LEU A 85 1.33 9.27 -15.81
N HIS A 86 0.73 9.17 -17.00
CA HIS A 86 1.37 9.66 -18.22
C HIS A 86 1.59 11.18 -18.22
N HIS A 87 0.61 11.97 -17.76
CA HIS A 87 0.81 13.41 -17.62
C HIS A 87 1.93 13.72 -16.61
N PHE A 88 1.98 12.99 -15.48
CA PHE A 88 3.07 13.15 -14.51
C PHE A 88 4.44 12.84 -15.12
N TYR A 89 4.54 11.77 -15.90
CA TYR A 89 5.75 11.37 -16.62
C TYR A 89 6.22 12.45 -17.60
N GLU A 90 5.31 12.94 -18.45
CA GLU A 90 5.60 13.99 -19.44
C GLU A 90 5.95 15.34 -18.78
N ASP A 91 5.20 15.74 -17.77
CA ASP A 91 5.38 17.03 -17.08
C ASP A 91 6.71 17.13 -16.35
N ASN A 92 7.24 16.00 -15.89
CA ASN A 92 8.52 15.93 -15.21
C ASN A 92 9.68 15.56 -16.15
N GLN A 93 9.41 15.41 -17.46
CA GLN A 93 10.39 14.99 -18.47
C GLN A 93 11.19 13.77 -18.00
N MET A 94 10.47 12.77 -17.50
CA MET A 94 11.09 11.62 -16.86
C MET A 94 11.85 10.76 -17.87
N GLU A 95 12.91 10.13 -17.40
CA GLU A 95 13.65 9.09 -18.13
C GLU A 95 13.37 7.74 -17.44
N GLY A 96 12.68 6.84 -18.14
CA GLY A 96 12.34 5.51 -17.65
C GLY A 96 13.16 4.40 -18.30
N LEU A 97 13.51 3.37 -17.55
CA LEU A 97 14.12 2.14 -18.06
C LEU A 97 13.50 0.92 -17.38
N THR A 98 12.90 0.05 -18.19
CA THR A 98 12.43 -1.28 -17.77
C THR A 98 13.37 -2.34 -18.34
N ILE A 99 13.93 -3.18 -17.47
CA ILE A 99 14.80 -4.28 -17.86
C ILE A 99 14.09 -5.60 -17.59
N ASN A 100 13.75 -6.32 -18.66
CA ASN A 100 13.25 -7.69 -18.60
C ASN A 100 14.43 -8.66 -18.58
N ILE A 101 14.54 -9.45 -17.52
CA ILE A 101 15.66 -10.38 -17.35
C ILE A 101 15.27 -11.74 -17.89
N ASN A 102 16.13 -12.31 -18.73
CA ASN A 102 15.97 -13.66 -19.24
C ASN A 102 16.26 -14.70 -18.13
N THR A 103 15.20 -15.23 -17.54
CA THR A 103 15.28 -16.21 -16.46
C THR A 103 15.36 -17.67 -16.94
N SER A 104 15.47 -17.92 -18.25
CA SER A 104 15.45 -19.28 -18.81
C SER A 104 16.59 -20.16 -18.29
N LYS A 105 17.77 -19.58 -18.06
CA LYS A 105 18.94 -20.26 -17.45
C LYS A 105 18.70 -20.66 -15.99
N GLN A 106 17.97 -19.83 -15.23
CA GLN A 106 17.75 -20.02 -13.78
C GLN A 106 16.52 -20.89 -13.46
N LEU A 107 15.44 -20.76 -14.21
CA LEU A 107 14.20 -21.53 -13.99
C LEU A 107 14.22 -22.87 -14.73
N GLY A 108 15.05 -23.04 -15.76
CA GLY A 108 14.99 -24.21 -16.63
C GLY A 108 13.71 -24.22 -17.50
N SER A 109 13.81 -24.75 -18.72
CA SER A 109 12.69 -24.77 -19.67
C SER A 109 11.49 -25.62 -19.21
N GLN A 110 11.68 -26.52 -18.25
CA GLN A 110 10.65 -27.43 -17.72
C GLN A 110 9.80 -26.80 -16.60
N ILE A 111 10.34 -25.94 -15.73
CA ILE A 111 9.57 -25.26 -14.66
C ILE A 111 8.62 -24.22 -15.27
N LEU A 112 9.02 -23.58 -16.37
CA LEU A 112 8.17 -22.66 -17.14
C LEU A 112 6.95 -23.35 -17.79
N ARG A 113 6.98 -24.69 -17.96
CA ARG A 113 5.94 -25.47 -18.66
C ARG A 113 5.04 -26.28 -17.72
N LEU A 114 5.47 -26.59 -16.50
CA LEU A 114 4.72 -27.40 -15.56
C LEU A 114 3.75 -26.52 -14.75
N GLY A 115 2.47 -26.56 -15.14
CA GLY A 115 1.34 -25.83 -14.53
C GLY A 115 1.00 -26.15 -13.06
N ARG A 116 1.98 -26.48 -12.23
CA ARG A 116 1.90 -26.46 -10.76
C ARG A 116 2.54 -25.21 -10.16
N PHE A 117 3.50 -24.60 -10.85
CA PHE A 117 3.90 -23.21 -10.63
C PHE A 117 3.09 -22.35 -11.60
N LYS A 118 2.42 -21.30 -11.12
CA LYS A 118 1.90 -20.28 -12.04
C LYS A 118 3.16 -19.74 -12.75
N GLY A 119 3.34 -20.10 -14.02
CA GLY A 119 4.48 -19.63 -14.82
C GLY A 119 4.61 -18.10 -14.75
N MET A 120 5.72 -17.57 -15.29
CA MET A 120 6.01 -16.13 -15.21
C MET A 120 4.74 -15.32 -15.50
N PRO A 121 4.26 -14.49 -14.55
CA PRO A 121 2.95 -13.90 -14.68
C PRO A 121 2.95 -13.01 -15.91
N VAL A 122 1.91 -13.13 -16.74
CA VAL A 122 1.73 -12.22 -17.87
C VAL A 122 1.56 -10.82 -17.27
N ARG A 123 2.41 -9.87 -17.73
CA ARG A 123 2.47 -8.50 -17.22
C ARG A 123 1.72 -7.54 -18.12
N ARG A 124 1.31 -6.40 -17.56
CA ARG A 124 0.85 -5.27 -18.36
C ARG A 124 1.94 -4.83 -19.34
N GLY A 125 1.55 -4.32 -20.50
CA GLY A 125 2.49 -3.73 -21.44
C GLY A 125 3.24 -2.55 -20.83
N HIS A 126 4.53 -2.44 -21.16
CA HIS A 126 5.38 -1.29 -20.83
C HIS A 126 4.76 0.02 -21.34
N ARG A 127 4.73 1.07 -20.50
CA ARG A 127 4.13 2.37 -20.87
C ARG A 127 5.12 3.53 -20.90
N PHE A 128 6.22 3.45 -20.18
CA PHE A 128 7.06 4.63 -19.88
C PHE A 128 8.53 4.37 -20.12
N GLY A 129 9.17 5.19 -20.96
CA GLY A 129 10.60 5.13 -21.22
C GLY A 129 11.01 3.96 -22.11
N GLU A 130 12.24 3.49 -21.93
CA GLU A 130 12.82 2.40 -22.72
C GLU A 130 12.56 1.02 -22.09
N GLU A 131 12.44 0.00 -22.93
CA GLU A 131 12.36 -1.39 -22.50
C GLU A 131 13.54 -2.18 -23.11
N LYS A 132 14.32 -2.86 -22.25
CA LYS A 132 15.44 -3.71 -22.64
C LYS A 132 15.19 -5.16 -22.21
N HIS A 133 15.73 -6.09 -22.97
CA HIS A 133 15.74 -7.52 -22.65
C HIS A 133 17.19 -7.99 -22.58
N LEU A 134 17.61 -8.56 -21.47
CA LEU A 134 19.00 -9.00 -21.26
C LEU A 134 19.10 -10.22 -20.33
N ASP A 135 20.23 -10.90 -20.36
CA ASP A 135 20.55 -11.95 -19.39
C ASP A 135 20.98 -11.33 -18.05
N ILE A 136 20.81 -12.05 -16.94
CA ILE A 136 21.13 -11.52 -15.60
C ILE A 136 22.59 -11.05 -15.47
N GLU A 137 23.50 -11.65 -16.24
CA GLU A 137 24.93 -11.30 -16.27
C GLU A 137 25.20 -9.87 -16.78
N ASP A 138 24.33 -9.34 -17.64
CA ASP A 138 24.46 -8.00 -18.23
C ASP A 138 23.67 -6.93 -17.46
N LEU A 139 22.96 -7.31 -16.39
CA LEU A 139 22.06 -6.43 -15.64
C LEU A 139 22.81 -5.26 -15.01
N GLU A 140 23.90 -5.53 -14.28
CA GLU A 140 24.67 -4.49 -13.60
C GLU A 140 25.22 -3.46 -14.58
N ALA A 141 25.81 -3.91 -15.69
CA ALA A 141 26.35 -3.02 -16.70
C ALA A 141 25.28 -2.09 -17.29
N SER A 142 24.09 -2.62 -17.59
CA SER A 142 22.96 -1.84 -18.13
C SER A 142 22.43 -0.81 -17.12
N VAL A 143 22.32 -1.18 -15.83
CA VAL A 143 21.91 -0.26 -14.76
C VAL A 143 22.95 0.84 -14.58
N VAL A 144 24.25 0.49 -14.53
CA VAL A 144 25.34 1.45 -14.37
C VAL A 144 25.44 2.39 -15.57
N GLU A 145 25.29 1.89 -16.80
CA GLU A 145 25.27 2.72 -18.01
C GLU A 145 24.16 3.76 -17.95
N PHE A 146 22.95 3.36 -17.56
CA PHE A 146 21.83 4.28 -17.37
C PHE A 146 22.18 5.38 -16.37
N LEU A 147 22.71 5.01 -15.20
CA LEU A 147 23.09 5.96 -14.15
C LEU A 147 24.24 6.90 -14.56
N GLN A 148 25.20 6.40 -15.36
CA GLN A 148 26.35 7.20 -15.83
C GLN A 148 25.95 8.31 -16.79
N ASN A 149 24.89 8.11 -17.56
CA ASN A 149 24.35 9.05 -18.53
C ASN A 149 23.48 10.14 -17.89
N LEU A 150 23.09 9.98 -16.61
CA LEU A 150 22.32 10.98 -15.89
C LEU A 150 23.15 12.25 -15.59
N PRO A 151 22.50 13.42 -15.48
CA PRO A 151 23.14 14.66 -15.06
C PRO A 151 23.78 14.55 -13.66
N LYS A 152 24.97 15.16 -13.49
CA LYS A 152 25.82 15.04 -12.28
C LYS A 152 26.01 16.36 -11.53
N ASP A 153 25.24 17.38 -11.89
CA ASP A 153 25.31 18.72 -11.28
C ASP A 153 24.60 18.79 -9.92
N LYS A 154 23.83 17.76 -9.55
CA LYS A 154 23.15 17.64 -8.26
C LYS A 154 23.33 16.24 -7.66
N LYS A 155 22.97 16.12 -6.38
CA LYS A 155 22.93 14.84 -5.67
C LYS A 155 21.85 13.95 -6.27
N LEU A 156 22.12 12.65 -6.42
CA LEU A 156 21.10 11.68 -6.81
C LEU A 156 20.54 10.98 -5.56
N LEU A 157 19.23 10.95 -5.44
CA LEU A 157 18.52 10.20 -4.39
C LEU A 157 17.79 9.00 -4.95
N LEU A 158 17.94 7.89 -4.24
CA LEU A 158 17.17 6.67 -4.47
C LEU A 158 15.84 6.75 -3.73
N ILE A 159 14.71 6.57 -4.42
CA ILE A 159 13.40 6.51 -3.80
C ILE A 159 12.72 5.17 -4.10
N GLY A 160 11.95 4.67 -3.16
CA GLY A 160 11.13 3.48 -3.36
C GLY A 160 9.99 3.39 -2.36
N PHE A 161 9.24 2.30 -2.42
CA PHE A 161 8.13 2.05 -1.53
C PHE A 161 8.21 0.60 -1.02
N GLU A 162 8.40 0.42 0.28
CA GLU A 162 8.70 -0.90 0.88
C GLU A 162 10.03 -1.51 0.40
N MET A 163 11.10 -0.70 0.46
CA MET A 163 12.43 -0.92 -0.14
C MET A 163 13.21 -2.17 0.30
N ALA A 164 12.64 -3.03 1.16
CA ALA A 164 13.36 -4.16 1.75
C ALA A 164 13.81 -5.18 0.69
N ALA A 165 12.99 -5.42 -0.33
CA ALA A 165 13.34 -6.31 -1.44
C ALA A 165 14.38 -5.65 -2.35
N GLU A 166 14.16 -4.39 -2.70
CA GLU A 166 15.02 -3.57 -3.57
C GLU A 166 16.44 -3.51 -3.02
N TRP A 167 16.61 -3.37 -1.70
CA TRP A 167 17.92 -3.42 -1.05
C TRP A 167 18.63 -4.76 -1.25
N THR A 168 17.89 -5.88 -1.18
CA THR A 168 18.45 -7.21 -1.45
C THR A 168 18.91 -7.28 -2.90
N TYR A 169 18.11 -6.82 -3.85
CA TYR A 169 18.45 -6.90 -5.27
C TYR A 169 19.58 -5.94 -5.66
N LEU A 170 19.55 -4.71 -5.18
CA LEU A 170 20.59 -3.70 -5.38
C LEU A 170 21.95 -4.17 -4.88
N SER A 171 22.01 -4.77 -3.69
CA SER A 171 23.28 -5.28 -3.13
C SER A 171 23.76 -6.59 -3.76
N THR A 172 22.86 -7.39 -4.35
CA THR A 172 23.20 -8.71 -4.92
C THR A 172 23.55 -8.63 -6.40
N TYR A 173 22.77 -7.90 -7.19
CA TYR A 173 22.80 -7.99 -8.66
C TYR A 173 23.38 -6.78 -9.36
N PHE A 174 23.37 -5.61 -8.72
CA PHE A 174 23.94 -4.39 -9.28
C PHE A 174 24.58 -3.48 -8.21
N PRO A 175 25.48 -4.02 -7.36
CA PRO A 175 26.11 -3.25 -6.28
C PRO A 175 26.91 -2.03 -6.77
N ALA A 176 27.43 -2.04 -8.00
CA ALA A 176 28.12 -0.90 -8.59
C ALA A 176 27.22 0.32 -8.82
N ALA A 177 25.89 0.16 -8.75
CA ALA A 177 24.94 1.27 -8.78
C ALA A 177 24.91 2.06 -7.46
N ILE A 178 25.24 1.43 -6.33
CA ILE A 178 25.14 2.03 -4.98
C ILE A 178 25.90 3.36 -4.85
N PRO A 179 27.16 3.48 -5.31
CA PRO A 179 27.93 4.73 -5.16
C PRO A 179 27.36 5.94 -5.92
N PHE A 180 26.40 5.75 -6.83
CA PHE A 180 25.75 6.87 -7.52
C PHE A 180 24.78 7.62 -6.60
N PHE A 181 24.28 6.97 -5.54
CA PHE A 181 23.28 7.56 -4.66
C PHE A 181 23.94 8.22 -3.46
N SER A 182 23.43 9.40 -3.12
CA SER A 182 23.89 10.17 -1.95
C SER A 182 23.10 9.85 -0.67
N ALA A 183 21.83 9.51 -0.84
CA ALA A 183 20.86 9.18 0.20
C ALA A 183 19.71 8.39 -0.42
N TRP A 184 18.85 7.82 0.43
CA TRP A 184 17.66 7.10 -0.01
C TRP A 184 16.43 7.34 0.85
N ILE A 185 15.25 7.10 0.28
CA ILE A 185 13.94 7.28 0.91
C ILE A 185 13.07 6.04 0.67
N ASP A 186 12.52 5.48 1.75
CA ASP A 186 11.32 4.65 1.65
C ASP A 186 10.09 5.54 1.88
N LEU A 187 9.26 5.71 0.85
CA LEU A 187 8.07 6.55 0.92
C LEU A 187 7.06 6.05 1.96
N ARG A 188 7.15 4.79 2.41
CA ARG A 188 6.36 4.30 3.56
C ARG A 188 6.78 4.98 4.87
N ASP A 189 8.06 5.31 5.06
CA ASP A 189 8.49 6.05 6.26
C ASP A 189 7.93 7.46 6.25
N ILE A 190 7.99 8.14 5.10
CA ILE A 190 7.43 9.49 4.94
C ILE A 190 5.93 9.48 5.22
N ALA A 191 5.20 8.49 4.69
CA ALA A 191 3.79 8.31 4.98
C ALA A 191 3.53 8.04 6.48
N THR A 192 4.43 7.31 7.14
CA THR A 192 4.37 7.02 8.59
C THR A 192 4.59 8.27 9.43
N ASP A 193 5.57 9.10 9.05
CA ASP A 193 5.87 10.38 9.69
C ASP A 193 4.67 11.34 9.58
N ILE A 194 4.08 11.46 8.39
CA ILE A 194 2.86 12.27 8.14
C ILE A 194 1.71 11.87 9.08
N THR A 195 1.56 10.57 9.34
CA THR A 195 0.47 10.03 10.15
C THR A 195 0.84 9.85 11.62
N SER A 196 2.02 10.31 12.04
CA SER A 196 2.54 10.13 13.40
C SER A 196 2.47 8.67 13.86
N SER A 197 2.79 7.74 12.96
CA SER A 197 2.78 6.29 13.21
C SER A 197 1.41 5.67 13.58
N ILE A 198 0.31 6.36 13.28
CA ILE A 198 -1.03 5.83 13.50
C ILE A 198 -1.44 4.89 12.35
N GLY A 199 -1.83 3.66 12.72
CA GLY A 199 -2.45 2.70 11.80
C GLY A 199 -1.47 2.00 10.86
N VAL A 200 -1.99 1.38 9.80
CA VAL A 200 -1.18 0.69 8.79
C VAL A 200 -1.16 1.53 7.51
N ILE A 201 0.04 1.79 6.99
CA ILE A 201 0.19 2.52 5.74
C ILE A 201 -0.39 1.68 4.57
N PRO A 202 -1.32 2.23 3.77
CA PRO A 202 -1.85 1.54 2.60
C PRO A 202 -0.76 1.27 1.56
N SER A 203 -0.98 0.28 0.69
CA SER A 203 -0.07 0.02 -0.43
C SER A 203 0.03 1.20 -1.40
N LEU A 204 1.11 1.26 -2.19
CA LEU A 204 1.37 2.26 -3.23
C LEU A 204 0.12 2.57 -4.07
N LYS A 205 -0.53 1.53 -4.61
CA LYS A 205 -1.75 1.65 -5.41
C LYS A 205 -2.91 2.30 -4.65
N CYS A 206 -3.08 1.94 -3.37
CA CYS A 206 -4.14 2.51 -2.53
C CYS A 206 -3.87 3.98 -2.21
N LEU A 207 -2.62 4.34 -1.94
CA LEU A 207 -2.19 5.73 -1.72
C LEU A 207 -2.43 6.58 -2.96
N LEU A 208 -1.97 6.14 -4.13
CA LEU A 208 -2.19 6.87 -5.39
C LEU A 208 -3.68 7.05 -5.71
N GLN A 209 -4.51 6.03 -5.47
CA GLN A 209 -5.96 6.15 -5.64
C GLN A 209 -6.59 7.18 -4.70
N MET A 210 -6.15 7.21 -3.43
CA MET A 210 -6.56 8.20 -2.46
C MET A 210 -6.15 9.62 -2.87
N PHE A 211 -4.99 9.76 -3.49
CA PHE A 211 -4.47 11.02 -4.05
C PHE A 211 -5.01 11.33 -5.46
N SER A 212 -6.15 10.72 -5.83
CA SER A 212 -6.91 11.03 -7.06
C SER A 212 -6.25 10.62 -8.37
N TYR A 213 -5.21 9.78 -8.33
CA TYR A 213 -4.72 9.13 -9.55
C TYR A 213 -5.75 8.14 -10.11
N CYS A 214 -5.82 8.08 -11.43
CA CYS A 214 -6.78 7.25 -12.13
C CYS A 214 -6.54 5.77 -11.84
N TRP A 215 -7.60 5.07 -11.39
CA TRP A 215 -7.53 3.64 -11.07
C TRP A 215 -7.03 2.77 -12.23
N LYS A 216 -7.28 3.18 -13.48
CA LYS A 216 -6.82 2.46 -14.70
C LYS A 216 -5.32 2.54 -14.90
N ASP A 217 -4.67 3.57 -14.34
CA ASP A 217 -3.23 3.74 -14.50
C ASP A 217 -2.44 2.96 -13.43
N VAL A 218 -3.08 2.65 -12.30
CA VAL A 218 -2.47 2.01 -11.11
C VAL A 218 -2.94 0.57 -10.87
N LYS A 219 -3.96 0.09 -11.60
CA LYS A 219 -4.42 -1.29 -11.55
C LYS A 219 -4.45 -1.89 -12.96
N PRO A 220 -4.00 -3.14 -13.14
CA PRO A 220 -4.13 -3.83 -14.41
C PRO A 220 -5.61 -3.91 -14.81
N GLY A 221 -5.92 -3.53 -16.04
CA GLY A 221 -7.27 -3.58 -16.59
C GLY A 221 -7.67 -5.02 -16.91
N ARG A 222 -8.89 -5.43 -16.58
CA ARG A 222 -9.43 -6.77 -16.91
C ARG A 222 -9.76 -6.98 -18.40
N LYS A 223 -9.27 -6.14 -19.32
CA LYS A 223 -9.96 -5.92 -20.61
C LYS A 223 -9.38 -6.58 -21.86
N HIS A 224 -8.17 -7.14 -21.84
CA HIS A 224 -7.65 -7.85 -23.02
C HIS A 224 -7.04 -9.19 -22.66
N ARG A 225 -7.31 -10.22 -23.48
CA ARG A 225 -6.75 -11.58 -23.32
C ARG A 225 -5.20 -11.61 -23.39
N ASN A 226 -4.58 -10.51 -23.86
CA ASN A 226 -3.14 -10.33 -23.97
C ASN A 226 -2.57 -9.31 -22.96
N ASP A 227 -3.42 -8.60 -22.19
CA ASP A 227 -2.95 -7.69 -21.15
C ASP A 227 -2.78 -8.49 -19.86
N GLY A 228 -1.55 -8.55 -19.37
CA GLY A 228 -1.23 -9.24 -18.15
C GLY A 228 -1.81 -8.61 -16.89
N ALA A 229 -2.02 -9.46 -15.88
CA ALA A 229 -2.56 -9.06 -14.58
C ALA A 229 -1.47 -8.71 -13.54
N ALA A 230 -0.20 -8.97 -13.86
CA ALA A 230 0.93 -8.54 -13.04
C ALA A 230 1.41 -7.14 -13.41
N ASP A 231 2.03 -6.49 -12.43
CA ASP A 231 2.54 -5.14 -12.59
C ASP A 231 3.75 -5.10 -13.51
N ASN A 232 4.25 -3.90 -13.79
CA ASN A 232 5.48 -3.70 -14.56
C ASN A 232 6.35 -2.80 -13.70
N ALA A 233 7.58 -3.22 -13.44
CA ALA A 233 8.48 -2.57 -12.50
C ALA A 233 8.79 -1.13 -12.93
N GLY A 234 9.01 -0.85 -14.22
CA GLY A 234 9.27 0.51 -14.68
C GLY A 234 8.07 1.43 -14.49
N ASP A 235 6.86 0.92 -14.75
CA ASP A 235 5.64 1.65 -14.47
C ASP A 235 5.43 1.91 -12.96
N ASP A 236 5.79 0.97 -12.09
CA ASP A 236 5.68 1.14 -10.63
C ASP A 236 6.79 2.05 -10.08
N ALA A 237 7.96 2.10 -10.71
CA ALA A 237 8.98 3.12 -10.45
C ALA A 237 8.45 4.53 -10.78
N VAL A 238 7.78 4.72 -11.93
CA VAL A 238 7.10 6.00 -12.25
C VAL A 238 6.00 6.31 -11.24
N ALA A 239 5.21 5.31 -10.85
CA ALA A 239 4.16 5.46 -9.84
C ALA A 239 4.73 5.84 -8.46
N THR A 240 5.92 5.36 -8.13
CA THR A 240 6.68 5.73 -6.92
C THR A 240 7.10 7.19 -6.96
N CYS A 241 7.67 7.69 -8.06
CA CYS A 241 7.94 9.13 -8.23
C CYS A 241 6.66 9.97 -8.08
N ALA A 242 5.55 9.50 -8.66
CA ALA A 242 4.25 10.17 -8.57
C ALA A 242 3.71 10.20 -7.12
N LEU A 243 3.95 9.14 -6.34
CA LEU A 243 3.63 9.10 -4.91
C LEU A 243 4.52 10.06 -4.12
N ALA A 244 5.82 10.09 -4.42
CA ALA A 244 6.77 11.01 -3.77
C ALA A 244 6.30 12.46 -3.90
N HIS A 245 5.96 12.87 -5.13
CA HIS A 245 5.32 14.18 -5.36
C HIS A 245 4.00 14.35 -4.60
N ALA A 246 3.12 13.34 -4.61
CA ALA A 246 1.81 13.44 -3.99
C ALA A 246 1.87 13.58 -2.46
N LEU A 247 2.90 13.03 -1.79
CA LEU A 247 3.11 13.16 -0.34
C LEU A 247 3.59 14.55 0.08
N LEU A 248 4.16 15.34 -0.84
CA LEU A 248 4.57 16.72 -0.58
C LEU A 248 3.38 17.70 -0.56
N ASP A 249 2.21 17.30 -1.05
CA ASP A 249 0.99 18.11 -1.06
C ASP A 249 0.24 18.02 0.27
N GLU A 250 0.04 19.15 0.95
CA GLU A 250 -0.61 19.23 2.26
C GLU A 250 -2.04 18.67 2.25
N SER A 251 -2.82 18.89 1.18
CA SER A 251 -4.18 18.34 1.07
C SER A 251 -4.17 16.82 1.00
N ASN A 252 -3.15 16.21 0.40
CA ASN A 252 -2.97 14.77 0.40
C ASN A 252 -2.49 14.26 1.76
N GLN A 253 -1.63 15.00 2.46
CA GLN A 253 -1.23 14.67 3.83
C GLN A 253 -2.45 14.63 4.76
N ASP A 254 -3.36 15.59 4.67
CA ASP A 254 -4.59 15.62 5.46
C ASP A 254 -5.53 14.46 5.15
N LYS A 255 -5.68 14.10 3.87
CA LYS A 255 -6.45 12.89 3.47
C LYS A 255 -5.85 11.62 4.08
N LEU A 256 -4.52 11.52 4.08
CA LEU A 256 -3.81 10.37 4.64
C LEU A 256 -4.01 10.30 6.16
N LYS A 257 -3.85 11.42 6.89
CA LYS A 257 -4.11 11.52 8.33
C LYS A 257 -5.55 11.12 8.66
N PHE A 258 -6.53 11.72 7.98
CA PHE A 258 -7.94 11.41 8.17
C PHE A 258 -8.25 9.93 7.93
N ARG A 259 -7.68 9.36 6.87
CA ARG A 259 -7.81 7.94 6.55
C ARG A 259 -7.27 7.05 7.67
N GLN A 260 -6.14 7.39 8.29
CA GLN A 260 -5.58 6.61 9.40
C GLN A 260 -6.43 6.68 10.67
N VAL A 261 -7.00 7.85 10.99
CA VAL A 261 -7.92 7.96 12.12
C VAL A 261 -9.15 7.08 11.87
N CYS A 262 -9.73 7.11 10.68
CA CYS A 262 -10.86 6.25 10.33
C CYS A 262 -10.49 4.75 10.38
N ASP A 263 -9.27 4.37 9.96
CA ASP A 263 -8.80 2.98 10.07
C ASP A 263 -8.66 2.56 11.54
N SER A 264 -8.11 3.43 12.38
CA SER A 264 -8.02 3.22 13.84
C SER A 264 -9.41 2.99 14.47
N ILE A 265 -10.38 3.87 14.20
CA ILE A 265 -11.77 3.72 14.66
C ILE A 265 -12.36 2.38 14.17
N SER A 266 -12.12 2.01 12.92
CA SER A 266 -12.64 0.75 12.37
C SER A 266 -12.01 -0.51 12.98
N ARG A 267 -10.79 -0.39 13.54
CA ARG A 267 -10.03 -1.49 14.13
C ARG A 267 -10.20 -1.58 15.63
N GLY A 268 -10.48 -0.46 16.31
CA GLY A 268 -10.63 -0.38 17.77
C GLY A 268 -11.59 -1.44 18.33
N TYR A 269 -12.59 -1.87 17.55
CA TYR A 269 -13.52 -2.90 17.95
C TYR A 269 -13.12 -4.34 17.59
N ARG A 270 -12.25 -4.57 16.58
CA ARG A 270 -11.79 -5.94 16.25
C ARG A 270 -11.05 -6.59 17.42
N SER A 271 -10.44 -5.79 18.29
CA SER A 271 -9.76 -6.20 19.51
C SER A 271 -10.71 -6.51 20.68
N LYS A 272 -11.90 -5.88 20.72
CA LYS A 272 -12.87 -5.98 21.82
C LYS A 272 -13.94 -7.06 21.66
N ILE A 273 -14.04 -7.70 20.49
CA ILE A 273 -15.00 -8.80 20.23
C ILE A 273 -14.84 -10.00 21.20
N PHE A 274 -13.74 -10.07 21.98
CA PHE A 274 -13.51 -11.16 22.93
C PHE A 274 -13.79 -10.85 24.40
N HIS A 275 -13.95 -9.59 24.83
CA HIS A 275 -14.16 -9.29 26.25
C HIS A 275 -15.08 -8.08 26.47
N SER A 276 -16.28 -8.36 26.99
CA SER A 276 -17.23 -7.44 27.63
C SER A 276 -17.94 -6.40 26.73
N THR A 277 -19.17 -6.71 26.32
CA THR A 277 -20.12 -5.77 25.71
C THR A 277 -20.90 -4.94 26.74
N SER A 278 -20.65 -5.07 28.04
CA SER A 278 -21.50 -4.45 29.08
C SER A 278 -21.20 -2.98 29.38
N GLU A 279 -20.15 -2.39 28.78
CA GLU A 279 -19.70 -1.02 29.08
C GLU A 279 -19.58 -0.10 27.86
N ASP A 280 -19.82 -0.60 26.64
CA ASP A 280 -19.70 0.22 25.43
C ASP A 280 -21.07 0.84 25.06
N PHE A 281 -21.11 2.15 24.75
CA PHE A 281 -22.29 2.84 24.23
C PHE A 281 -22.41 2.62 22.71
N ILE A 282 -23.27 1.71 22.29
CA ILE A 282 -23.32 1.20 20.90
C ILE A 282 -24.58 1.65 20.17
N ALA A 283 -24.42 2.17 18.96
CA ALA A 283 -25.48 2.36 17.98
C ALA A 283 -25.40 1.30 16.87
N THR A 284 -26.54 0.84 16.37
CA THR A 284 -26.64 0.15 15.08
C THR A 284 -27.15 1.11 14.02
N VAL A 285 -26.65 0.94 12.79
CA VAL A 285 -27.10 1.66 11.60
C VAL A 285 -27.50 0.63 10.54
N LYS A 286 -28.70 0.78 9.99
CA LYS A 286 -29.23 -0.11 8.96
C LYS A 286 -29.95 0.69 7.87
N THR A 287 -30.20 0.02 6.74
CA THR A 287 -31.02 0.51 5.62
C THR A 287 -32.07 -0.54 5.26
N GLU A 288 -33.03 -0.19 4.41
CA GLU A 288 -33.89 -1.18 3.78
C GLU A 288 -33.05 -2.03 2.80
N GLY A 289 -32.51 -3.14 3.30
CA GLY A 289 -31.62 -4.04 2.56
C GLY A 289 -30.13 -3.76 2.80
N GLN A 290 -29.31 -3.99 1.78
CA GLN A 290 -27.85 -3.91 1.90
C GLN A 290 -27.37 -2.49 2.25
N LEU A 291 -26.32 -2.44 3.08
CA LEU A 291 -25.68 -1.19 3.45
C LEU A 291 -25.18 -0.43 2.21
N PRO A 292 -25.47 0.88 2.11
CA PRO A 292 -25.00 1.73 1.03
C PRO A 292 -23.49 1.70 0.89
N PHE A 293 -23.00 1.93 -0.34
CA PHE A 293 -21.57 1.98 -0.64
C PHE A 293 -20.77 2.90 0.31
N ARG A 294 -21.39 3.98 0.80
CA ARG A 294 -20.76 4.96 1.70
C ARG A 294 -20.55 4.45 3.12
N ILE A 295 -21.21 3.36 3.54
CA ILE A 295 -21.09 2.82 4.89
C ILE A 295 -20.84 1.30 4.94
N ARG A 296 -20.77 0.63 3.78
CA ARG A 296 -20.53 -0.82 3.65
C ARG A 296 -19.17 -1.36 4.11
N THR A 297 -18.31 -0.54 4.71
CA THR A 297 -17.07 -1.00 5.34
C THR A 297 -16.83 -0.18 6.61
N GLY A 298 -16.22 -0.78 7.64
CA GLY A 298 -15.97 -0.09 8.91
C GLY A 298 -15.24 1.25 8.75
N ILE A 299 -14.28 1.33 7.83
CA ILE A 299 -13.55 2.59 7.60
C ILE A 299 -14.41 3.65 6.90
N ARG A 300 -15.29 3.22 5.99
CA ARG A 300 -16.22 4.15 5.32
C ARG A 300 -17.30 4.63 6.28
N LEU A 301 -17.78 3.73 7.14
CA LEU A 301 -18.68 4.07 8.24
C LEU A 301 -18.05 5.09 9.19
N ALA A 302 -16.81 4.83 9.65
CA ALA A 302 -16.06 5.76 10.49
C ALA A 302 -15.89 7.13 9.80
N GLY A 303 -15.56 7.16 8.51
CA GLY A 303 -15.42 8.42 7.77
C GLY A 303 -16.74 9.15 7.53
N GLN A 304 -17.85 8.44 7.31
CA GLN A 304 -19.17 9.02 7.09
C GLN A 304 -19.73 9.69 8.35
N PHE A 305 -19.37 9.18 9.52
CA PHE A 305 -19.87 9.63 10.83
C PHE A 305 -18.77 10.17 11.74
N PHE A 306 -17.66 10.61 11.15
CA PHE A 306 -16.48 11.04 11.89
C PHE A 306 -16.78 12.18 12.88
N ASP A 307 -17.62 13.14 12.48
CA ASP A 307 -17.96 14.33 13.28
C ASP A 307 -18.76 13.99 14.55
N PHE A 308 -19.31 12.78 14.65
CA PHE A 308 -19.94 12.27 15.88
C PHE A 308 -18.93 11.66 16.85
N HIS A 309 -17.64 11.71 16.53
CA HIS A 309 -16.52 11.22 17.35
C HIS A 309 -16.66 9.75 17.79
N PRO A 310 -16.98 8.80 16.88
CA PRO A 310 -17.02 7.40 17.23
C PRO A 310 -15.64 6.88 17.62
N ILE A 311 -15.59 5.98 18.60
CA ILE A 311 -14.35 5.29 19.02
C ILE A 311 -14.19 3.91 18.40
N GLY A 312 -15.28 3.37 17.85
CA GLY A 312 -15.32 2.07 17.19
C GLY A 312 -16.31 2.07 16.03
N ALA A 313 -15.97 1.40 14.95
CA ALA A 313 -16.85 1.22 13.80
C ALA A 313 -16.70 -0.16 13.19
N GLY A 314 -17.81 -0.80 12.81
CA GLY A 314 -17.74 -2.10 12.16
C GLY A 314 -19.06 -2.54 11.55
N LEU A 315 -19.04 -3.76 11.02
CA LEU A 315 -20.20 -4.40 10.42
C LEU A 315 -20.61 -5.59 11.27
N VAL A 316 -21.91 -5.72 11.53
CA VAL A 316 -22.51 -6.94 12.07
C VAL A 316 -22.85 -7.89 10.92
N SER A 317 -23.38 -7.35 9.84
CA SER A 317 -23.73 -8.06 8.60
C SER A 317 -23.62 -7.12 7.39
N ASP A 318 -24.00 -7.60 6.20
CA ASP A 318 -24.10 -6.78 4.98
C ASP A 318 -25.24 -5.73 5.05
N GLU A 319 -26.10 -5.80 6.06
CA GLU A 319 -27.29 -4.94 6.25
C GLU A 319 -27.21 -4.09 7.52
N ILE A 320 -26.36 -4.49 8.48
CA ILE A 320 -26.27 -3.87 9.79
C ILE A 320 -24.82 -3.49 10.08
N ALA A 321 -24.62 -2.20 10.31
CA ALA A 321 -23.38 -1.61 10.79
C ALA A 321 -23.53 -1.20 12.26
N PHE A 322 -22.41 -1.00 12.95
CA PHE A 322 -22.40 -0.48 14.31
C PHE A 322 -21.33 0.59 14.51
N LEU A 323 -21.59 1.50 15.44
CA LEU A 323 -20.68 2.52 15.94
C LEU A 323 -20.67 2.48 17.45
N THR A 324 -19.51 2.71 18.06
CA THR A 324 -19.37 2.81 19.52
C THR A 324 -18.90 4.19 19.91
N PHE A 325 -19.33 4.66 21.08
CA PHE A 325 -19.09 5.99 21.60
C PHE A 325 -18.55 5.95 23.04
N ASN A 326 -17.89 7.02 23.47
CA ASN A 326 -17.34 7.16 24.82
C ASN A 326 -18.40 7.51 25.88
N SER A 327 -19.61 7.92 25.48
CA SER A 327 -20.65 8.37 26.41
C SER A 327 -22.06 8.07 25.89
N GLN A 328 -23.00 7.99 26.83
CA GLN A 328 -24.43 7.89 26.54
C GLN A 328 -24.91 9.12 25.77
N ASP A 329 -24.49 10.32 26.15
CA ASP A 329 -24.86 11.57 25.48
C ASP A 329 -24.41 11.57 24.01
N GLY A 330 -23.21 11.06 23.73
CA GLY A 330 -22.69 10.94 22.36
C GLY A 330 -23.50 9.95 21.52
N LEU A 331 -23.86 8.81 22.11
CA LEU A 331 -24.75 7.82 21.48
C LEU A 331 -26.13 8.42 21.18
N ASP A 332 -26.71 9.14 22.15
CA ASP A 332 -28.06 9.69 22.04
C ASP A 332 -28.13 10.82 21.02
N TYR A 333 -27.12 11.68 21.01
CA TYR A 333 -26.96 12.70 19.98
C TYR A 333 -26.81 12.08 18.59
N PHE A 334 -25.98 11.05 18.43
CA PHE A 334 -25.83 10.34 17.17
C PHE A 334 -27.17 9.75 16.69
N VAL A 335 -27.86 9.00 17.54
CA VAL A 335 -29.15 8.37 17.17
C VAL A 335 -30.19 9.44 16.80
N GLY A 336 -30.29 10.51 17.58
CA GLY A 336 -31.22 11.61 17.32
C GLY A 336 -30.96 12.36 16.00
N CYS A 337 -29.71 12.40 15.52
CA CYS A 337 -29.37 13.04 14.25
C CYS A 337 -29.43 12.10 13.04
N VAL A 338 -29.14 10.81 13.23
CA VAL A 338 -28.92 9.86 12.12
C VAL A 338 -30.16 9.01 11.82
N ASP A 339 -31.04 8.77 12.80
CA ASP A 339 -32.28 8.03 12.54
C ASP A 339 -33.21 8.84 11.62
N GLY A 340 -33.63 8.23 10.51
CA GLY A 340 -34.39 8.90 9.45
C GLY A 340 -33.53 9.76 8.50
N MET A 341 -32.20 9.81 8.66
CA MET A 341 -31.34 10.56 7.75
C MET A 341 -31.35 9.94 6.35
N VAL A 342 -31.59 10.77 5.33
CA VAL A 342 -31.52 10.36 3.92
C VAL A 342 -30.13 10.66 3.36
N LEU A 343 -29.45 9.63 2.85
CA LEU A 343 -28.16 9.80 2.20
C LEU A 343 -28.32 10.50 0.83
N PRO A 344 -27.26 11.15 0.30
CA PRO A 344 -27.29 11.74 -1.04
C PRO A 344 -27.58 10.73 -2.18
N THR A 345 -27.50 9.44 -1.88
CA THR A 345 -27.81 8.33 -2.78
C THR A 345 -29.28 7.88 -2.72
N GLY A 346 -30.07 8.47 -1.80
CA GLY A 346 -31.53 8.29 -1.68
C GLY A 346 -31.96 7.29 -0.59
N GLU A 347 -31.05 6.50 -0.03
CA GLU A 347 -31.37 5.55 1.02
C GLU A 347 -31.57 6.25 2.36
N THR A 348 -32.63 5.87 3.07
CA THR A 348 -32.92 6.31 4.44
C THR A 348 -32.23 5.39 5.43
N LEU A 349 -31.49 5.98 6.37
CA LEU A 349 -30.86 5.25 7.46
C LEU A 349 -31.83 5.11 8.63
N SER A 350 -31.79 3.95 9.29
CA SER A 350 -32.32 3.80 10.64
C SER A 350 -31.16 3.59 11.60
N ALA A 351 -31.12 4.41 12.65
CA ALA A 351 -30.13 4.35 13.71
C ALA A 351 -30.81 4.06 15.04
N GLN A 352 -30.32 3.06 15.77
CA GLN A 352 -30.95 2.63 17.02
C GLN A 352 -29.88 2.28 18.04
N ARG A 353 -30.18 2.47 19.32
CA ARG A 353 -29.33 1.94 20.40
C ARG A 353 -29.25 0.42 20.25
N TYR A 354 -28.06 -0.15 20.37
CA TYR A 354 -27.92 -1.61 20.39
C TYR A 354 -28.53 -2.14 21.69
N ILE A 355 -29.63 -2.87 21.57
CA ILE A 355 -30.20 -3.62 22.68
C ILE A 355 -29.69 -5.05 22.49
N GLN A 356 -28.88 -5.53 23.42
CA GLN A 356 -28.43 -6.92 23.43
C GLN A 356 -29.66 -7.81 23.71
N VAL A 357 -30.29 -8.28 22.64
CA VAL A 357 -31.28 -9.36 22.72
C VAL A 357 -30.46 -10.64 22.60
N ASP A 358 -30.43 -11.44 23.67
CA ASP A 358 -29.85 -12.79 23.64
C ASP A 358 -30.71 -13.65 22.69
N THR A 359 -30.39 -13.59 21.39
CA THR A 359 -31.09 -14.34 20.34
C THR A 359 -30.45 -15.70 20.07
N GLU A 360 -29.28 -16.00 20.65
CA GLU A 360 -28.64 -17.30 20.47
C GLU A 360 -29.37 -18.35 21.28
N THR A 361 -30.07 -19.24 20.58
CA THR A 361 -30.54 -20.47 21.20
C THR A 361 -29.34 -21.31 21.68
N PRO A 362 -29.47 -22.09 22.77
CA PRO A 362 -28.38 -22.90 23.30
C PRO A 362 -27.71 -23.80 22.26
N GLU A 363 -28.45 -24.22 21.24
CA GLU A 363 -27.99 -25.06 20.14
C GLU A 363 -27.07 -24.32 19.15
N GLU A 364 -27.39 -23.07 18.80
CA GLU A 364 -26.54 -22.25 17.93
C GLU A 364 -25.21 -21.88 18.60
N LYS A 365 -25.27 -21.63 19.91
CA LYS A 365 -24.08 -21.41 20.74
C LYS A 365 -23.19 -22.66 20.77
N LYS A 366 -23.80 -23.83 20.95
CA LYS A 366 -23.11 -25.14 20.92
C LYS A 366 -22.43 -25.40 19.57
N LEU A 367 -23.11 -25.11 18.46
CA LEU A 367 -22.56 -25.27 17.11
C LEU A 367 -21.42 -24.28 16.80
N LYS A 368 -21.51 -23.04 17.30
CA LYS A 368 -20.42 -22.06 17.20
C LYS A 368 -19.21 -22.47 18.03
N ASP A 369 -19.42 -22.98 19.23
CA ASP A 369 -18.35 -23.44 20.11
C ASP A 369 -17.67 -24.70 19.56
N GLU A 370 -18.43 -25.61 18.93
CA GLU A 370 -17.88 -26.79 18.24
C GLU A 370 -17.05 -26.38 17.00
N LYS A 371 -17.55 -25.44 16.18
CA LYS A 371 -16.77 -24.87 15.06
C LYS A 371 -15.53 -24.12 15.53
N ARG A 372 -15.57 -23.48 16.70
CA ARG A 372 -14.41 -22.82 17.33
C ARG A 372 -13.39 -23.84 17.84
N MET A 373 -13.84 -24.94 18.44
CA MET A 373 -12.99 -26.04 18.88
C MET A 373 -12.25 -26.65 17.69
N ILE A 374 -12.95 -26.93 16.59
CA ILE A 374 -12.35 -27.44 15.35
C ILE A 374 -11.31 -26.46 14.77
N ARG A 375 -11.56 -25.15 14.85
CA ARG A 375 -10.59 -24.13 14.39
C ARG A 375 -9.38 -24.01 15.31
N ARG A 376 -9.55 -24.15 16.63
CA ARG A 376 -8.42 -24.20 17.58
C ARG A 376 -7.56 -25.43 17.36
N ILE A 377 -8.18 -26.61 17.20
CA ILE A 377 -7.48 -27.85 16.87
C ILE A 377 -6.71 -27.71 15.55
N LYS A 378 -7.32 -27.14 14.50
CA LYS A 378 -6.61 -26.88 13.23
C LYS A 378 -5.46 -25.88 13.36
N LYS A 379 -5.56 -24.93 14.29
CA LYS A 379 -4.50 -23.95 14.55
C LYS A 379 -3.38 -24.56 15.39
N GLU A 380 -3.70 -25.38 16.39
CA GLU A 380 -2.72 -26.13 17.20
C GLU A 380 -1.99 -27.16 16.34
N VAL A 381 -2.67 -27.85 15.42
CA VAL A 381 -2.01 -28.75 14.45
C VAL A 381 -1.08 -27.96 13.50
N ALA A 382 -1.45 -26.73 13.13
CA ALA A 382 -0.58 -25.87 12.31
C ALA A 382 0.58 -25.27 13.13
N ASP A 383 0.38 -25.00 14.42
CA ASP A 383 1.41 -24.47 15.32
C ASP A 383 2.37 -25.60 15.79
N GLU A 384 1.90 -26.85 15.94
CA GLU A 384 2.76 -28.04 16.18
C GLU A 384 3.63 -28.39 14.97
N GLU A 385 3.18 -28.10 13.74
CA GLU A 385 4.02 -28.17 12.53
C GLU A 385 5.05 -27.01 12.43
N ILE A 386 4.94 -26.00 13.31
CA ILE A 386 5.79 -24.77 13.34
C ILE A 386 6.72 -24.74 14.58
N VAL A 387 6.88 -25.82 15.33
CA VAL A 387 7.76 -25.83 16.53
C VAL A 387 9.27 -25.84 16.20
N GLU A 388 9.71 -25.91 14.95
CA GLU A 388 11.15 -25.89 14.62
C GLU A 388 11.73 -24.58 14.07
N LEU A 389 10.99 -23.46 14.03
CA LEU A 389 11.55 -22.19 13.48
C LEU A 389 11.14 -20.93 14.25
N GLY A 390 11.00 -21.04 15.57
CA GLY A 390 10.48 -19.97 16.43
C GLY A 390 11.49 -19.17 17.27
N ASP A 391 12.79 -19.50 17.28
CA ASP A 391 13.75 -18.89 18.21
C ASP A 391 15.01 -18.35 17.51
N ILE A 392 14.85 -17.34 16.63
CA ILE A 392 15.99 -16.51 16.19
C ILE A 392 15.53 -15.07 15.92
N PHE A 393 14.91 -14.38 16.88
CA PHE A 393 14.90 -12.91 16.92
C PHE A 393 14.83 -12.41 18.37
N SER A 394 15.94 -12.58 19.10
CA SER A 394 16.38 -11.70 20.19
C SER A 394 17.76 -11.14 19.83
#